data_AF-A0A961RLA2-F1
#
_entry.id   AF-A0A961RLA2-F1
#
_cell.length_a   1.000
_cell.length_b   1.000
_cell.length_c   1.000
_cell.angle_alpha   90.00
_cell.angle_beta   90.00
_cell.angle_gamma   90.00
#
_symmetry.space_group_name_H-M   'P 1'
#
loop_
_entity.id
_entity.type
_entity.pdbx_description
1 polymer ?
#
loop_
_entity_poly.entity_id
_entity_poly.type
_entity_poly.pdbx_seq_one_letter_code
_entity_poly.pdbx_strand_id
1 'polypeptide(L)'
;QAKEAGKEIVVMPWSAAGLELYSASLIASDKFLAERPDVARRFIEAFRKSVEFVRENPTEAAAAVTATVPELKSEAVEGSVNDTLVLIFNDVTEADGLGVFKPERLKATWERVSRAQGLDTAKLDPETVVNRAFVPGS
;
A
#
# COMPACT_ATOMS: atom_id res chain seq x y z
N GLN A 1 19.56 0.54 17.01
CA GLN A 1 20.43 1.50 16.30
C GLN A 1 20.47 2.90 16.94
N ALA A 2 19.40 3.71 16.99
CA ALA A 2 19.52 5.08 17.57
C ALA A 2 19.64 5.11 19.11
N LYS A 3 18.88 4.26 19.82
CA LYS A 3 18.99 4.11 21.28
C LYS A 3 20.37 3.61 21.73
N GLU A 4 20.99 2.71 20.96
CA GLU A 4 22.35 2.22 21.21
C GLU A 4 23.43 3.30 20.96
N ALA A 5 23.12 4.30 20.15
CA ALA A 5 23.99 5.44 19.86
C ALA A 5 23.73 6.67 20.75
N GLY A 6 22.84 6.57 21.76
CA GLY A 6 22.49 7.69 22.64
C GLY A 6 21.77 8.84 21.93
N LYS A 7 21.12 8.58 20.79
CA LYS A 7 20.40 9.59 20.00
C LYS A 7 18.90 9.39 20.12
N GLU A 8 18.18 10.50 20.26
CA GLU A 8 16.73 10.53 20.22
C GLU A 8 16.25 10.48 18.76
N ILE A 9 15.34 9.55 18.45
CA ILE A 9 14.69 9.52 17.13
C ILE A 9 13.50 10.47 17.19
N VAL A 10 13.53 11.52 16.37
CA VAL A 10 12.35 12.33 16.09
C VAL A 10 11.72 11.80 14.80
N VAL A 11 10.50 11.26 14.91
CA VAL A 11 9.73 10.78 13.75
C VAL A 11 8.93 11.95 13.18
N MET A 12 9.20 12.31 11.93
CA MET A 12 8.44 13.32 11.19
C MET A 12 7.67 12.63 10.06
N PRO A 13 6.41 12.22 10.29
CA PRO A 13 5.64 11.56 9.25
C PRO A 13 5.29 12.57 8.15
N TRP A 14 5.36 12.15 6.90
CA TRP A 14 5.03 12.98 5.74
C TRP A 14 3.60 13.54 5.79
N SER A 15 2.67 12.79 6.40
CA SER A 15 1.29 13.24 6.63
C SER A 15 1.21 14.48 7.54
N ALA A 16 2.10 14.61 8.53
CA ALA A 16 2.17 15.82 9.37
C ALA A 16 2.64 17.06 8.59
N ALA A 17 3.28 16.86 7.44
CA ALA A 17 3.63 17.92 6.50
C ALA A 17 2.58 18.12 5.37
N GLY A 18 1.41 17.49 5.48
CA GLY A 18 0.30 17.61 4.51
C GLY A 18 0.44 16.73 3.25
N LEU A 19 1.38 15.77 3.24
CA LEU A 19 1.54 14.84 2.14
C LEU A 19 0.67 13.59 2.35
N GLU A 20 -0.52 13.63 1.76
CA GLU A 20 -1.44 12.48 1.71
C GLU A 20 -1.57 11.98 0.28
N LEU A 21 -1.07 10.78 -0.01
CA LEU A 21 -1.08 10.21 -1.36
C LEU A 21 -1.33 8.70 -1.32
N TYR A 22 -1.76 8.13 -2.45
CA TYR A 22 -1.68 6.70 -2.66
C TYR A 22 -0.25 6.33 -3.09
N SER A 23 0.44 5.49 -2.30
CA SER A 23 1.82 5.08 -2.56
C SER A 23 1.92 3.67 -3.12
N ALA A 24 1.42 2.68 -2.38
CA ALA A 24 1.39 1.28 -2.77
C ALA A 24 0.11 0.98 -3.55
N SER A 25 0.21 0.26 -4.66
CA SER A 25 -0.91 -0.10 -5.52
C SER A 25 -0.63 -1.42 -6.25
N LEU A 26 -1.68 -2.19 -6.52
CA LEU A 26 -1.59 -3.34 -7.42
C LEU A 26 -1.69 -2.84 -8.86
N ILE A 27 -0.75 -3.26 -9.70
CA ILE A 27 -0.67 -2.85 -11.11
C ILE A 27 -0.70 -4.12 -11.97
N ALA A 28 -1.53 -4.09 -13.02
CA ALA A 28 -1.62 -5.15 -13.99
C ALA A 28 -1.77 -4.56 -15.40
N SER A 29 -1.30 -5.27 -16.42
CA SER A 29 -1.47 -4.84 -17.82
C SER A 29 -2.92 -5.03 -18.29
N ASP A 30 -3.39 -4.15 -19.17
CA ASP A 30 -4.72 -4.28 -19.81
C ASP A 30 -4.93 -5.63 -20.48
N LYS A 31 -3.89 -6.16 -21.15
CA LYS A 31 -3.93 -7.49 -21.77
C LYS A 31 -4.26 -8.59 -20.76
N PHE A 32 -3.56 -8.62 -19.62
CA PHE A 32 -3.82 -9.60 -18.56
C PHE A 32 -5.23 -9.46 -17.99
N LEU A 33 -5.70 -8.23 -17.74
CA LEU A 33 -7.03 -7.98 -17.21
C LEU A 33 -8.13 -8.38 -18.21
N ALA A 34 -7.89 -8.26 -19.52
CA ALA A 34 -8.82 -8.68 -20.56
C ALA A 34 -8.82 -10.20 -20.80
N GLU A 35 -7.63 -10.82 -20.83
CA GLU A 35 -7.48 -12.25 -21.15
C GLU A 35 -7.72 -13.17 -19.95
N ARG A 36 -7.44 -12.70 -18.73
CA ARG A 36 -7.53 -13.50 -17.49
C ARG A 36 -8.21 -12.74 -16.34
N PRO A 37 -9.43 -12.20 -16.56
CA PRO A 37 -10.11 -11.39 -15.55
C PRO A 37 -10.49 -12.20 -14.29
N ASP A 38 -10.77 -13.49 -14.42
CA ASP A 38 -11.05 -14.38 -13.29
C ASP A 38 -9.82 -14.58 -12.40
N VAL A 39 -8.65 -14.75 -13.01
CA VAL A 39 -7.37 -14.87 -12.28
C VAL A 39 -7.06 -13.59 -11.53
N ALA A 40 -7.25 -12.43 -12.17
CA ALA A 40 -7.06 -11.13 -11.53
C ALA A 40 -7.97 -10.96 -10.30
N ARG A 41 -9.26 -11.27 -10.41
CA ARG A 41 -10.21 -11.19 -9.27
C ARG A 41 -9.80 -12.10 -8.12
N ARG A 42 -9.46 -13.37 -8.43
CA ARG A 42 -9.02 -14.34 -7.42
C ARG A 42 -7.73 -13.91 -6.74
N PHE A 43 -6.79 -13.33 -7.48
CA PHE A 43 -5.56 -12.79 -6.91
C PHE A 43 -5.85 -11.64 -5.95
N ILE A 44 -6.68 -10.68 -6.33
CA ILE A 44 -7.01 -9.53 -5.49
C ILE A 44 -7.75 -9.97 -4.22
N GLU A 45 -8.67 -10.93 -4.32
CA GLU A 45 -9.35 -11.52 -3.17
C GLU A 45 -8.36 -12.24 -2.23
N ALA A 46 -7.44 -13.03 -2.78
CA ALA A 46 -6.40 -13.71 -2.00
C ALA A 46 -5.44 -12.70 -1.35
N PHE A 47 -5.05 -11.65 -2.07
CA PHE A 47 -4.20 -10.59 -1.55
C PHE A 47 -4.88 -9.84 -0.40
N ARG A 48 -6.16 -9.48 -0.56
CA ARG A 48 -6.95 -8.88 0.52
C ARG A 48 -6.96 -9.76 1.77
N LYS A 49 -7.27 -11.05 1.63
CA LYS A 49 -7.24 -12.02 2.74
C LYS A 49 -5.85 -12.11 3.38
N SER A 50 -4.78 -12.03 2.59
CA SER A 50 -3.42 -12.04 3.13
C SER A 50 -3.11 -10.79 3.98
N VAL A 51 -3.57 -9.62 3.54
CA VAL A 51 -3.38 -8.36 4.29
C VAL A 51 -4.19 -8.37 5.60
N GLU A 52 -5.43 -8.88 5.54
CA GLU A 52 -6.27 -9.09 6.73
C GLU A 52 -5.62 -10.12 7.69
N PHE A 53 -5.09 -11.23 7.17
CA PHE A 53 -4.37 -12.24 7.97
C PHE A 53 -3.15 -11.65 8.67
N VAL A 54 -2.34 -10.84 7.98
CA VAL A 54 -1.15 -10.19 8.57
C VAL A 54 -1.55 -9.26 9.72
N ARG A 55 -2.69 -8.57 9.61
CA ARG A 55 -3.22 -7.71 10.68
C ARG A 55 -3.59 -8.51 11.92
N GLU A 56 -4.23 -9.66 11.72
CA GLU A 56 -4.71 -10.51 12.81
C GLU A 56 -3.58 -11.34 13.44
N ASN A 57 -2.54 -11.68 12.65
CA ASN A 57 -1.49 -12.62 13.02
C ASN A 57 -0.07 -12.07 12.67
N PRO A 58 0.34 -10.89 13.20
CA PRO A 58 1.58 -10.24 12.79
C PRO A 58 2.85 -11.07 13.07
N THR A 59 2.89 -11.78 14.20
CA THR A 59 4.01 -12.66 14.56
C THR A 59 4.11 -13.87 13.61
N GLU A 60 2.99 -14.49 13.28
CA GLU A 60 2.95 -15.62 12.33
C GLU A 60 3.34 -15.16 10.92
N ALA A 61 2.88 -13.98 10.50
CA ALA A 61 3.28 -13.36 9.24
C ALA A 61 4.80 -13.10 9.18
N ALA A 62 5.38 -12.57 10.25
CA ALA A 62 6.83 -12.35 10.34
C ALA A 62 7.64 -13.66 10.29
N ALA A 63 7.13 -14.72 10.94
CA ALA A 63 7.73 -16.05 10.87
C ALA A 63 7.66 -16.63 9.46
N ALA A 64 6.53 -16.48 8.75
CA ALA A 64 6.38 -16.94 7.37
C ALA A 64 7.36 -16.25 6.39
N VAL A 65 7.59 -14.95 6.58
CA VAL A 65 8.60 -14.20 5.82
C VAL A 65 10.01 -14.71 6.13
N THR A 66 10.35 -14.89 7.41
CA THR A 66 11.67 -15.38 7.83
C THR A 66 11.94 -16.81 7.34
N ALA A 67 10.91 -17.66 7.28
CA ALA A 67 11.03 -19.01 6.72
C ALA A 67 11.31 -18.99 5.21
N THR A 68 10.85 -17.97 4.50
CA THR A 68 11.07 -17.79 3.05
C THR A 68 12.41 -17.11 2.75
N VAL A 69 12.83 -16.18 3.61
CA VAL A 69 14.08 -15.41 3.48
C VAL A 69 14.87 -15.52 4.79
N PRO A 70 15.66 -16.60 4.96
CA PRO A 70 16.35 -16.90 6.23
C PRO A 70 17.39 -15.86 6.63
N GLU A 71 17.85 -15.00 5.72
CA GLU A 71 18.78 -13.92 6.05
C GLU A 71 18.15 -12.80 6.89
N LEU A 72 16.82 -12.72 6.94
CA LEU A 72 16.10 -11.72 7.74
C LEU A 72 15.99 -12.17 9.21
N LYS A 73 16.22 -11.25 10.15
CA LYS A 73 16.02 -11.49 11.57
C LYS A 73 14.54 -11.33 11.92
N SER A 74 13.92 -12.34 12.53
CA SER A 74 12.49 -12.36 12.85
C SER A 74 11.99 -11.11 13.57
N GLU A 75 12.76 -10.59 14.54
CA GLU A 75 12.39 -9.39 15.31
C GLU A 75 12.33 -8.13 14.43
N ALA A 76 13.25 -8.00 13.46
CA ALA A 76 13.26 -6.88 12.52
C ALA A 76 12.11 -6.98 11.51
N VAL A 77 11.76 -8.20 11.11
CA VAL A 77 10.61 -8.47 10.23
C VAL A 77 9.31 -8.13 10.94
N GLU A 78 9.15 -8.56 12.19
CA GLU A 78 7.96 -8.24 12.99
C GLU A 78 7.81 -6.74 13.22
N GLY A 79 8.92 -6.03 13.52
CA GLY A 79 8.92 -4.57 13.57
C GLY A 79 8.43 -3.94 12.25
N SER A 80 8.94 -4.44 11.11
CA SER A 80 8.55 -3.95 9.77
C SER A 80 7.08 -4.25 9.43
N VAL A 81 6.56 -5.40 9.86
CA VAL A 81 5.14 -5.76 9.73
C VAL A 81 4.29 -4.79 10.51
N ASN A 82 4.64 -4.52 11.77
CA ASN A 82 3.90 -3.58 12.62
C ASN A 82 3.92 -2.15 12.05
N ASP A 83 5.08 -1.68 11.59
CA ASP A 83 5.21 -0.37 10.93
C ASP A 83 4.39 -0.29 9.64
N THR A 84 4.28 -1.40 8.89
CA THR A 84 3.47 -1.45 7.67
C THR A 84 1.98 -1.46 7.99
N LEU A 85 1.56 -2.18 9.04
CA LEU A 85 0.15 -2.30 9.41
C LEU A 85 -0.48 -0.96 9.77
N VAL A 86 0.25 -0.05 10.43
CA VAL A 86 -0.25 1.31 10.73
C VAL A 86 -0.39 2.19 9.48
N LEU A 87 0.34 1.88 8.40
CA LEU A 87 0.21 2.58 7.11
C LEU A 87 -0.95 2.02 6.27
N ILE A 88 -1.23 0.72 6.38
CA ILE A 88 -2.34 0.06 5.69
C ILE A 88 -3.66 0.32 6.40
N PHE A 89 -3.72 0.17 7.72
CA PHE A 89 -4.92 0.29 8.53
C PHE A 89 -4.88 1.59 9.35
N ASN A 90 -5.48 2.63 8.79
CA ASN A 90 -5.58 3.97 9.38
C ASN A 90 -6.95 4.59 9.06
N ASP A 91 -7.16 5.83 9.47
CA ASP A 91 -8.40 6.60 9.28
C ASP A 91 -8.91 6.62 7.83
N VAL A 92 -7.99 6.54 6.85
CA VAL A 92 -8.35 6.47 5.42
C VAL A 92 -8.98 5.14 5.10
N THR A 93 -8.32 4.05 5.47
CA THR A 93 -8.82 2.69 5.22
C THR A 93 -10.12 2.45 5.98
N GLU A 94 -10.28 3.07 7.15
CA GLU A 94 -11.54 3.06 7.89
C GLU A 94 -12.66 3.82 7.15
N ALA A 95 -12.37 5.02 6.63
CA ALA A 95 -13.36 5.85 5.94
C ALA A 95 -13.72 5.35 4.53
N ASP A 96 -12.73 4.91 3.76
CA ASP A 96 -12.85 4.61 2.33
C ASP A 96 -12.96 3.11 2.04
N GLY A 97 -12.43 2.27 2.92
CA GLY A 97 -12.30 0.83 2.73
C GLY A 97 -10.94 0.40 2.16
N LEU A 98 -10.49 -0.81 2.52
CA LEU A 98 -9.20 -1.36 2.08
C LEU A 98 -9.18 -1.54 0.55
N GLY A 99 -8.18 -0.92 -0.10
CA GLY A 99 -7.97 -1.02 -1.55
C GLY A 99 -8.85 -0.09 -2.40
N VAL A 100 -9.58 0.84 -1.78
CA VAL A 100 -10.45 1.77 -2.50
C VAL A 100 -9.70 3.04 -2.90
N PHE A 101 -9.79 3.40 -4.18
CA PHE A 101 -9.30 4.67 -4.73
C PHE A 101 -10.42 5.70 -4.85
N LYS A 102 -10.33 6.78 -4.06
CA LYS A 102 -11.20 7.97 -4.18
C LYS A 102 -10.69 8.93 -5.25
N PRO A 103 -11.55 9.43 -6.16
CA PRO A 103 -11.11 10.30 -7.26
C PRO A 103 -10.34 11.55 -6.82
N GLU A 104 -10.76 12.19 -5.74
CA GLU A 104 -10.17 13.44 -5.25
C GLU A 104 -8.73 13.21 -4.78
N ARG A 105 -8.50 12.14 -4.02
CA ARG A 105 -7.18 11.78 -3.52
C ARG A 105 -6.27 11.26 -4.63
N LEU A 106 -6.82 10.50 -5.57
CA LEU A 106 -6.10 10.03 -6.74
C LEU A 106 -5.60 11.22 -7.58
N LYS A 107 -6.48 12.19 -7.84
CA LYS A 107 -6.12 13.45 -8.51
C LYS A 107 -5.06 14.23 -7.74
N ALA A 108 -5.23 14.42 -6.44
CA ALA A 108 -4.25 15.10 -5.60
C ALA A 108 -2.88 14.38 -5.59
N THR A 109 -2.88 13.04 -5.65
CA THR A 109 -1.66 12.24 -5.78
C THR A 109 -0.95 12.53 -7.10
N TRP A 110 -1.68 12.47 -8.21
CA TRP A 110 -1.13 12.79 -9.53
C TRP A 110 -0.58 14.21 -9.61
N GLU A 111 -1.31 15.21 -9.11
CA GLU A 111 -0.88 16.61 -9.13
C GLU A 111 0.41 16.84 -8.35
N ARG A 112 0.55 16.22 -7.17
CA ARG A 112 1.76 16.35 -6.35
C ARG A 112 2.97 15.66 -7.00
N VAL A 113 2.79 14.41 -7.45
CA VAL A 113 3.86 13.63 -8.08
C VAL A 113 4.31 14.25 -9.40
N SER A 114 3.37 14.64 -10.26
CA SER A 114 3.69 15.28 -11.55
C SER A 114 4.47 16.57 -11.35
N ARG A 115 4.05 17.45 -10.43
CA ARG A 115 4.80 18.68 -10.10
C ARG A 115 6.20 18.37 -9.58
N ALA A 116 6.34 17.42 -8.66
CA ALA A 116 7.63 17.03 -8.11
C ALA A 116 8.59 16.44 -9.18
N GLN A 117 8.04 15.78 -10.21
CA GLN A 117 8.79 15.17 -11.30
C GLN A 117 8.93 16.07 -12.54
N GLY A 118 8.42 17.31 -12.50
CA GLY A 118 8.43 18.22 -13.66
C GLY A 118 7.56 17.76 -14.84
N LEU A 119 6.55 16.93 -14.57
CA LEU A 119 5.59 16.45 -15.56
C LEU A 119 4.42 17.43 -15.69
N ASP A 120 3.87 17.51 -16.90
CA ASP A 120 2.64 18.26 -17.15
C ASP A 120 1.44 17.50 -16.59
N THR A 121 0.75 18.15 -15.63
CA THR A 121 -0.45 17.62 -14.95
C THR A 121 -1.59 17.28 -15.92
N ALA A 122 -1.65 17.92 -17.09
CA ALA A 122 -2.72 17.70 -18.07
C ALA A 122 -2.47 16.47 -18.97
N LYS A 123 -1.28 15.85 -18.93
CA LYS A 123 -0.93 14.71 -19.79
C LYS A 123 -1.67 13.41 -19.45
N LEU A 124 -2.24 13.32 -18.26
CA LEU A 124 -2.90 12.12 -17.77
C LEU A 124 -4.11 12.54 -16.92
N ASP A 125 -5.27 11.97 -17.24
CA ASP A 125 -6.37 11.90 -16.27
C ASP A 125 -6.14 10.65 -15.42
N PRO A 126 -5.87 10.76 -14.12
CA PRO A 126 -5.53 9.60 -13.32
C PRO A 126 -6.72 8.63 -13.14
N GLU A 127 -7.97 9.07 -13.38
CA GLU A 127 -9.12 8.15 -13.37
C GLU A 127 -9.06 7.13 -14.50
N THR A 128 -8.43 7.44 -15.64
CA THR A 128 -8.36 6.51 -16.78
C THR A 128 -7.41 5.33 -16.55
N VAL A 129 -6.61 5.37 -15.49
CA VAL A 129 -5.64 4.30 -15.15
C VAL A 129 -6.06 3.48 -13.92
N VAL A 130 -7.27 3.72 -13.39
CA VAL A 130 -7.84 2.93 -12.28
C VAL A 130 -8.98 2.06 -12.78
N ASN A 131 -8.81 0.75 -12.67
CA ASN A 131 -9.86 -0.21 -13.03
C ASN A 131 -10.58 -0.73 -11.79
N ARG A 132 -11.77 -0.18 -11.49
CA ARG A 132 -12.56 -0.53 -10.30
C ARG A 132 -13.38 -1.82 -10.44
N ALA A 133 -13.44 -2.42 -11.64
CA ALA A 133 -14.20 -3.67 -11.88
C ALA A 133 -13.60 -4.92 -11.20
N PHE A 134 -12.45 -4.75 -10.54
CA PHE A 134 -11.70 -5.81 -9.86
C PHE A 134 -11.64 -5.63 -8.33
N VAL A 135 -12.27 -4.58 -7.78
CA VAL A 135 -12.32 -4.36 -6.33
C VAL A 135 -13.27 -5.40 -5.71
N PRO A 136 -12.87 -6.15 -4.66
CA PRO A 136 -13.73 -7.17 -4.07
C PRO A 136 -15.01 -6.55 -3.46
N GLY A 137 -16.18 -7.06 -3.84
CA GLY A 137 -17.48 -6.58 -3.35
C GLY A 137 -18.19 -5.57 -4.26
N SER A 138 -17.66 -5.32 -5.47
CA SER A 138 -18.40 -4.68 -6.58
C SER A 138 -19.32 -5.65 -7.32
#